data_AF-A0A5C7ZYF4-F1
#
_entry.id   AF-A0A5C7ZYF4-F1
#
_cell.length_a   1.000
_cell.length_b   1.000
_cell.length_c   1.000
_cell.angle_alpha   90.00
_cell.angle_beta   90.00
_cell.angle_gamma   90.00
#
_symmetry.space_group_name_H-M   'P 1'
#
loop_
_entity.id
_entity.type
_entity.pdbx_description
1 polymer ?
#
loop_
_entity_poly.entity_id
_entity_poly.type
_entity_poly.pdbx_seq_one_letter_code
_entity_poly.pdbx_strand_id
1 'polypeptide(L)'
;MRALVGIALMAMAFAASAQQAVVRYAYGPFATIGDAAYVVEQGRIYQACGPFGSKGPCLFLFDEEAVYRSADAFGQRGPGMFRVEGDKLFRCSGAFCTKGNCVLQVERQKIFRSEGPFCNKTDGGFVLDGNTVFLGEGPFCNKADALFQVQGDIPMIALMAILGTW
;
A
#
# COMPACT_ATOMS: atom_id res chain seq x y z
N MET A 1 -14.98 10.26 -40.01
CA MET A 1 -15.09 10.98 -38.71
C MET A 1 -15.51 10.08 -37.54
N ARG A 2 -16.56 9.26 -37.63
CA ARG A 2 -16.99 8.38 -36.51
C ARG A 2 -15.95 7.35 -36.05
N ALA A 3 -15.17 6.77 -36.97
CA ALA A 3 -14.12 5.80 -36.61
C ALA A 3 -12.92 6.43 -35.89
N LEU A 4 -12.58 7.69 -36.21
CA LEU A 4 -11.48 8.42 -35.56
C LEU A 4 -11.81 8.79 -34.10
N VAL A 5 -13.07 9.10 -33.81
CA VAL A 5 -13.55 9.36 -32.44
C VAL A 5 -13.54 8.07 -31.60
N GLY A 6 -13.88 6.92 -32.18
CA GLY A 6 -13.82 5.62 -31.51
C GLY A 6 -12.40 5.20 -31.12
N ILE A 7 -11.43 5.42 -32.01
CA ILE A 7 -10.01 5.10 -31.74
C ILE A 7 -9.42 6.04 -30.68
N ALA A 8 -9.78 7.33 -30.71
CA ALA A 8 -9.35 8.30 -29.71
C ALA A 8 -9.92 8.00 -28.30
N LEU A 9 -11.17 7.57 -28.21
CA LEU A 9 -11.79 7.13 -26.94
C LEU A 9 -11.17 5.84 -26.40
N MET A 10 -10.82 4.89 -27.28
CA MET A 10 -10.10 3.68 -26.88
C MET A 10 -8.69 4.00 -26.37
N ALA A 11 -7.96 4.90 -27.03
CA ALA A 11 -6.63 5.33 -26.59
C ALA A 11 -6.65 6.07 -25.25
N MET A 12 -7.69 6.87 -24.96
CA MET A 12 -7.87 7.49 -23.64
C MET A 12 -8.21 6.49 -22.54
N ALA A 13 -8.93 5.39 -22.86
CA ALA A 13 -9.20 4.32 -21.92
C ALA A 13 -7.93 3.53 -21.53
N PHE A 14 -6.98 3.35 -22.46
CA PHE A 14 -5.68 2.72 -22.16
C PHE A 14 -4.71 3.64 -21.40
N ALA A 15 -4.81 4.96 -21.58
CA ALA A 15 -4.02 5.92 -20.80
C ALA A 15 -4.48 6.04 -19.34
N ALA A 16 -5.73 5.67 -19.04
CA ALA A 16 -6.27 5.68 -17.69
C ALA A 16 -5.84 4.46 -16.84
N SER A 17 -5.26 3.42 -17.43
CA SER A 17 -5.04 2.11 -16.77
C SER A 17 -3.59 1.76 -16.41
N ALA A 18 -2.69 2.74 -16.34
CA ALA A 18 -1.33 2.52 -15.84
C ALA A 18 -0.98 3.59 -14.80
N GLN A 19 -1.83 3.74 -13.78
CA GLN A 19 -1.51 4.57 -12.63
C GLN A 19 -0.43 3.85 -11.81
N GLN A 20 0.81 4.29 -12.01
CA GLN A 20 1.96 3.89 -11.20
C GLN A 20 2.08 4.87 -10.04
N ALA A 21 2.20 4.36 -8.82
CA ALA A 21 2.62 5.13 -7.66
C ALA A 21 4.00 4.69 -7.17
N VAL A 22 4.79 5.63 -6.68
CA VAL A 22 6.11 5.38 -6.09
C VAL A 22 6.10 5.86 -4.66
N VAL A 23 6.43 4.96 -3.73
CA VAL A 23 6.59 5.27 -2.30
C VAL A 23 8.07 5.44 -2.05
N ARG A 24 8.49 6.61 -1.57
CA ARG A 24 9.87 6.98 -1.29
C ARG A 24 10.09 7.14 0.20
N TYR A 25 11.29 6.84 0.68
CA TYR A 25 11.67 7.15 2.05
C TYR A 25 11.73 8.67 2.25
N ALA A 26 10.96 9.20 3.19
CA ALA A 26 11.04 10.61 3.60
C ALA A 26 12.12 10.84 4.65
N TYR A 27 12.46 9.79 5.42
CA TYR A 27 13.48 9.76 6.44
C TYR A 27 13.95 8.31 6.67
N GLY A 28 15.13 8.14 7.25
CA GLY A 28 15.49 6.89 7.94
C GLY A 28 16.93 6.43 7.76
N PRO A 29 17.44 5.60 8.69
CA PRO A 29 18.76 4.94 8.60
C PRO A 29 18.81 3.77 7.60
N PHE A 30 17.66 3.41 7.01
CA PHE A 30 17.47 2.22 6.18
C PHE A 30 17.74 2.44 4.69
N ALA A 31 17.73 3.71 4.24
CA ALA A 31 18.03 4.13 2.86
C ALA A 31 18.34 5.63 2.82
N THR A 32 18.73 6.16 1.66
CA THR A 32 18.91 7.61 1.49
C THR A 32 17.54 8.27 1.36
N ILE A 33 17.38 9.47 1.93
CA ILE A 33 16.18 10.27 1.76
C ILE A 33 15.88 10.43 0.26
N GLY A 34 14.64 10.15 -0.14
CA GLY A 34 14.19 10.20 -1.51
C GLY A 34 14.35 8.90 -2.29
N ASP A 35 15.08 7.89 -1.77
CA ASP A 35 15.16 6.58 -2.41
C ASP A 35 13.77 5.94 -2.47
N ALA A 36 13.48 5.29 -3.60
CA ALA A 36 12.24 4.56 -3.76
C ALA A 36 12.25 3.30 -2.90
N ALA A 37 11.23 3.15 -2.05
CA ALA A 37 10.98 1.98 -1.22
C ALA A 37 10.11 0.96 -1.95
N TYR A 38 9.03 1.44 -2.57
CA TYR A 38 8.05 0.60 -3.27
C TYR A 38 7.57 1.24 -4.56
N VAL A 39 7.23 0.40 -5.54
CA VAL A 39 6.46 0.78 -6.73
C VAL A 39 5.14 0.03 -6.67
N VAL A 40 4.03 0.73 -6.83
CA VAL A 40 2.69 0.16 -6.86
C VAL A 40 2.10 0.37 -8.25
N GLU A 41 1.75 -0.72 -8.91
CA GLU A 41 1.21 -0.68 -10.27
C GLU A 41 0.39 -1.93 -10.57
N GLN A 42 -0.75 -1.77 -11.23
CA GLN A 42 -1.57 -2.88 -11.76
C GLN A 42 -1.86 -3.98 -10.72
N GLY A 43 -2.28 -3.62 -9.52
CA GLY A 43 -2.63 -4.57 -8.46
C GLY A 43 -1.42 -5.27 -7.82
N ARG A 44 -0.22 -4.69 -7.94
CA ARG A 44 1.02 -5.27 -7.41
C ARG A 44 1.85 -4.23 -6.67
N ILE A 45 2.58 -4.70 -5.66
CA ILE A 45 3.55 -3.93 -4.88
C ILE A 45 4.93 -4.57 -5.12
N TYR A 46 5.83 -3.81 -5.71
CA TYR A 46 7.20 -4.20 -5.99
C TYR A 46 8.14 -3.58 -4.98
N GLN A 47 9.22 -4.29 -4.68
CA GLN A 47 10.39 -3.63 -4.12
C GLN A 47 10.90 -2.62 -5.15
N ALA A 48 11.22 -1.41 -4.71
CA ALA A 48 11.83 -0.43 -5.58
C ALA A 48 13.34 -0.35 -5.33
N CYS A 49 14.10 -0.09 -6.38
CA CYS A 49 15.54 0.12 -6.33
C CYS A 49 15.94 1.42 -7.04
N GLY A 50 16.95 2.10 -6.49
CA GLY A 50 17.54 3.31 -7.07
C GLY A 50 16.65 4.57 -6.96
N PRO A 51 17.17 5.71 -7.42
CA PRO A 51 16.55 7.02 -7.19
C PRO A 51 15.27 7.26 -8.02
N PHE A 52 15.03 6.46 -9.06
CA PHE A 52 13.85 6.63 -9.94
C PHE A 52 12.76 5.59 -9.69
N GLY A 53 12.96 4.65 -8.75
CA GLY A 53 11.99 3.59 -8.48
C GLY A 53 11.92 2.54 -9.57
N SER A 54 13.06 2.00 -9.98
CA SER A 54 13.10 0.83 -10.86
C SER A 54 12.43 -0.35 -10.16
N LYS A 55 11.54 -1.06 -10.85
CA LYS A 55 10.86 -2.24 -10.32
C LYS A 55 11.88 -3.36 -10.06
N GLY A 56 11.99 -3.76 -8.81
CA GLY A 56 12.62 -5.01 -8.39
C GLY A 56 11.60 -6.15 -8.38
N PRO A 57 11.80 -7.19 -7.55
CA PRO A 57 10.87 -8.30 -7.44
C PRO A 57 9.49 -7.85 -6.95
N CYS A 58 8.45 -8.51 -7.44
CA CYS A 58 7.10 -8.38 -6.91
C CYS A 58 7.07 -8.94 -5.48
N LEU A 59 6.63 -8.13 -4.52
CA LEU A 59 6.50 -8.53 -3.12
C LEU A 59 5.09 -9.00 -2.83
N PHE A 60 4.09 -8.25 -3.30
CA PHE A 60 2.69 -8.49 -3.00
C PHE A 60 1.80 -8.28 -4.22
N LEU A 61 0.70 -9.03 -4.23
CA LEU A 61 -0.43 -8.83 -5.13
C LEU A 61 -1.63 -8.41 -4.29
N PHE A 62 -2.48 -7.56 -4.83
CA PHE A 62 -3.72 -7.19 -4.18
C PHE A 62 -4.87 -7.06 -5.17
N ASP A 63 -6.06 -7.40 -4.67
CA ASP A 63 -7.33 -7.10 -5.32
C ASP A 63 -8.08 -6.05 -4.48
N GLU A 64 -9.41 -6.03 -4.53
CA GLU A 64 -10.23 -5.07 -3.77
C GLU A 64 -10.34 -5.43 -2.28
N GLU A 65 -10.16 -6.70 -1.90
CA GLU A 65 -10.41 -7.20 -0.55
C GLU A 65 -9.18 -7.80 0.14
N ALA A 66 -8.19 -8.26 -0.62
CA ALA A 66 -7.11 -9.05 -0.06
C ALA A 66 -5.75 -8.74 -0.69
N VAL A 67 -4.72 -9.00 0.11
CA VAL A 67 -3.31 -8.87 -0.25
C VAL A 67 -2.63 -10.20 -0.03
N TYR A 68 -1.90 -10.65 -1.04
CA TYR A 68 -1.20 -11.92 -1.10
C TYR A 68 0.29 -11.67 -1.21
N ARG A 69 1.09 -12.53 -0.59
CA ARG A 69 2.52 -12.58 -0.87
C ARG A 69 2.72 -13.07 -2.29
N SER A 70 3.70 -12.52 -2.98
CA SER A 70 4.15 -13.08 -4.25
C SER A 70 4.85 -14.42 -4.01
N ALA A 71 4.55 -15.41 -4.82
CA ALA A 71 5.22 -16.72 -4.80
C ALA A 71 6.58 -16.68 -5.52
N ASP A 72 6.77 -15.70 -6.42
CA ASP A 72 8.00 -15.51 -7.19
C ASP A 72 8.28 -14.01 -7.44
N ALA A 73 9.38 -13.70 -8.11
CA ALA A 73 9.73 -12.31 -8.45
C ALA A 73 8.79 -11.66 -9.49
N PHE A 74 8.01 -12.46 -10.23
CA PHE A 74 7.19 -12.02 -11.35
C PHE A 74 5.75 -11.68 -10.96
N GLY A 75 5.33 -12.06 -9.75
CA GLY A 75 3.99 -11.77 -9.25
C GLY A 75 3.03 -12.94 -9.39
N GLN A 76 3.49 -14.19 -9.24
CA GLN A 76 2.54 -15.28 -9.02
C GLN A 76 1.90 -15.19 -7.64
N ARG A 77 0.61 -15.52 -7.55
CA ARG A 77 -0.15 -15.43 -6.30
C ARG A 77 0.31 -16.52 -5.32
N GLY A 78 0.86 -16.09 -4.20
CA GLY A 78 1.21 -16.94 -3.06
C GLY A 78 0.16 -16.89 -1.95
N PRO A 79 0.54 -17.21 -0.69
CA PRO A 79 -0.39 -17.23 0.43
C PRO A 79 -0.91 -15.83 0.77
N GLY A 80 -2.13 -15.78 1.30
CA GLY A 80 -2.73 -14.57 1.84
C GLY A 80 -1.86 -13.96 2.93
N MET A 81 -1.84 -12.63 2.97
CA MET A 81 -1.09 -11.83 3.94
C MET A 81 -2.01 -10.93 4.74
N PHE A 82 -2.83 -10.14 4.03
CA PHE A 82 -3.81 -9.27 4.66
C PHE A 82 -5.16 -9.35 3.98
N ARG A 83 -6.21 -9.08 4.75
CA ARG A 83 -7.56 -8.84 4.26
C ARG A 83 -8.02 -7.46 4.72
N VAL A 84 -8.63 -6.70 3.83
CA VAL A 84 -9.25 -5.41 4.13
C VAL A 84 -10.75 -5.62 4.29
N GLU A 85 -11.30 -5.06 5.37
CA GLU A 85 -12.74 -4.98 5.58
C GLU A 85 -13.11 -3.56 6.03
N GLY A 86 -13.62 -2.75 5.09
CA GLY A 86 -13.83 -1.32 5.31
C GLY A 86 -12.51 -0.63 5.66
N ASP A 87 -12.47 0.06 6.80
CA ASP A 87 -11.30 0.81 7.27
C ASP A 87 -10.30 -0.04 8.08
N LYS A 88 -10.40 -1.38 8.04
CA LYS A 88 -9.61 -2.29 8.89
C LYS A 88 -8.74 -3.24 8.06
N LEU A 89 -7.51 -3.45 8.52
CA LEU A 89 -6.59 -4.46 8.00
C LEU A 89 -6.48 -5.63 8.97
N PHE A 90 -6.72 -6.83 8.48
CA PHE A 90 -6.53 -8.07 9.22
C PHE A 90 -5.38 -8.86 8.62
N ARG A 91 -4.57 -9.52 9.45
CA ARG A 91 -3.73 -10.62 8.96
C ARG A 91 -4.62 -11.71 8.41
N CYS A 92 -4.17 -12.37 7.35
CA CYS A 92 -4.79 -13.58 6.86
C CYS A 92 -3.74 -14.60 6.46
N SER A 93 -4.15 -15.85 6.24
CA SER A 93 -3.25 -16.93 5.86
C SER A 93 -3.89 -17.91 4.88
N GLY A 94 -3.04 -18.72 4.23
CA GLY A 94 -3.46 -19.73 3.25
C GLY A 94 -3.88 -19.14 1.89
N ALA A 95 -4.17 -20.01 0.93
CA ALA A 95 -4.54 -19.60 -0.44
C ALA A 95 -5.83 -18.75 -0.50
N PHE A 96 -6.75 -19.01 0.44
CA PHE A 96 -8.05 -18.34 0.54
C PHE A 96 -8.04 -17.10 1.44
N CYS A 97 -6.88 -16.72 1.99
CA CYS A 97 -6.77 -15.57 2.90
C CYS A 97 -7.79 -15.65 4.05
N THR A 98 -7.71 -16.75 4.82
CA THR A 98 -8.54 -16.95 6.01
C THR A 98 -8.20 -15.87 7.04
N LYS A 99 -9.21 -15.10 7.46
CA LYS A 99 -9.06 -13.95 8.34
C LYS A 99 -8.54 -14.34 9.71
N GLY A 100 -7.57 -13.58 10.20
CA GLY A 100 -7.02 -13.64 11.55
C GLY A 100 -7.21 -12.33 12.30
N ASN A 101 -6.20 -11.96 13.10
CA ASN A 101 -6.26 -10.75 13.93
C ASN A 101 -6.13 -9.47 13.13
N CYS A 102 -6.82 -8.43 13.59
CA CYS A 102 -6.64 -7.07 13.14
C CYS A 102 -5.24 -6.57 13.45
N VAL A 103 -4.70 -5.71 12.58
CA VAL A 103 -3.38 -5.10 12.76
C VAL A 103 -3.40 -3.59 12.58
N LEU A 104 -4.25 -3.07 11.70
CA LEU A 104 -4.39 -1.64 11.46
C LEU A 104 -5.86 -1.25 11.34
N GLN A 105 -6.19 -0.05 11.81
CA GLN A 105 -7.49 0.57 11.63
C GLN A 105 -7.31 2.02 11.23
N VAL A 106 -7.97 2.42 10.14
CA VAL A 106 -7.97 3.79 9.62
C VAL A 106 -9.11 4.57 10.26
N GLU A 107 -8.82 5.79 10.70
CA GLU A 107 -9.78 6.77 11.19
C GLU A 107 -9.42 8.13 10.59
N ARG A 108 -10.10 8.49 9.50
CA ARG A 108 -9.79 9.68 8.69
C ARG A 108 -8.35 9.63 8.17
N GLN A 109 -7.48 10.49 8.69
CA GLN A 109 -6.07 10.61 8.33
C GLN A 109 -5.15 9.89 9.31
N LYS A 110 -5.69 9.18 10.31
CA LYS A 110 -4.91 8.49 11.34
C LYS A 110 -5.05 6.99 11.15
N ILE A 111 -3.97 6.26 11.29
CA ILE A 111 -3.92 4.80 11.22
C ILE A 111 -3.43 4.32 12.56
N PHE A 112 -4.29 3.59 13.27
CA PHE A 112 -3.98 3.02 14.59
C PHE A 112 -3.51 1.58 14.44
N ARG A 113 -2.49 1.22 15.22
CA ARG A 113 -2.19 -0.18 15.48
C ARG A 113 -3.36 -0.77 16.25
N SER A 114 -3.75 -1.97 15.84
CA SER A 114 -4.91 -2.67 16.38
C SER A 114 -4.58 -4.12 16.65
N GLU A 115 -5.36 -4.76 17.52
CA GLU A 115 -5.16 -6.16 17.86
C GLU A 115 -6.46 -6.93 18.06
N GLY A 116 -6.34 -8.25 18.01
CA GLY A 116 -7.44 -9.20 18.21
C GLY A 116 -8.48 -9.23 17.08
N PRO A 117 -9.55 -10.03 17.24
CA PRO A 117 -10.59 -10.20 16.23
C PRO A 117 -11.54 -9.00 16.11
N PHE A 118 -11.57 -8.12 17.11
CA PHE A 118 -12.48 -6.96 17.16
C PHE A 118 -11.81 -5.63 16.77
N CYS A 119 -10.52 -5.63 16.42
CA CYS A 119 -9.73 -4.43 16.18
C CYS A 119 -9.70 -3.46 17.37
N ASN A 120 -9.25 -3.94 18.53
CA ASN A 120 -9.03 -3.03 19.65
C ASN A 120 -7.81 -2.14 19.34
N LYS A 121 -8.02 -0.83 19.30
CA LYS A 121 -6.94 0.14 19.08
C LYS A 121 -5.98 0.14 20.25
N THR A 122 -4.68 0.09 19.96
CA THR A 122 -3.63 0.12 20.98
C THR A 122 -2.93 1.47 20.96
N ASP A 123 -2.20 1.76 19.90
CA ASP A 123 -1.39 2.97 19.76
C ASP A 123 -1.50 3.59 18.37
N GLY A 124 -1.08 4.85 18.23
CA GLY A 124 -0.87 5.46 16.93
C GLY A 124 0.10 4.63 16.10
N GLY A 125 -0.23 4.39 14.84
CA GLY A 125 0.64 3.74 13.87
C GLY A 125 1.25 4.76 12.92
N PHE A 126 0.38 5.45 12.17
CA PHE A 126 0.76 6.36 11.11
C PHE A 126 -0.23 7.51 10.96
N VAL A 127 0.24 8.66 10.46
CA VAL A 127 -0.59 9.81 10.10
C VAL A 127 -0.40 10.12 8.62
N LEU A 128 -1.50 10.23 7.89
CA LEU A 128 -1.54 10.62 6.48
C LEU A 128 -1.76 12.12 6.39
N ASP A 129 -0.82 12.86 5.80
CA ASP A 129 -0.99 14.28 5.52
C ASP A 129 -0.53 14.61 4.10
N GLY A 130 -1.50 14.93 3.24
CA GLY A 130 -1.30 15.06 1.81
C GLY A 130 -0.70 13.77 1.23
N ASN A 131 0.48 13.90 0.63
CA ASN A 131 1.22 12.80 0.04
C ASN A 131 2.32 12.24 0.97
N THR A 132 2.36 12.65 2.24
CA THR A 132 3.38 12.23 3.20
C THR A 132 2.77 11.36 4.28
N VAL A 133 3.42 10.23 4.56
CA VAL A 133 3.08 9.34 5.68
C VAL A 133 4.05 9.61 6.81
N PHE A 134 3.54 9.91 7.99
CA PHE A 134 4.31 10.11 9.20
C PHE A 134 4.13 8.92 10.14
N LEU A 135 5.13 8.66 10.97
CA LEU A 135 4.95 7.84 12.16
C LEU A 135 3.93 8.50 13.08
N GLY A 136 3.01 7.70 13.60
CA GLY A 136 2.03 8.10 14.58
C GLY A 136 2.46 7.65 15.96
N GLU A 137 2.35 8.52 16.96
CA GLU A 137 2.73 8.21 18.34
C GLU A 137 1.61 8.52 19.34
N GLY A 138 1.53 7.67 20.36
CA GLY A 138 0.61 7.82 21.48
C GLY A 138 -0.85 7.52 21.14
N PRO A 139 -1.72 7.53 22.16
CA PRO A 139 -3.12 7.08 22.05
C PRO A 139 -3.97 7.95 21.11
N PHE A 140 -3.49 9.15 20.78
CA PHE A 140 -4.17 10.06 19.86
C PHE A 140 -3.57 10.05 18.45
N CYS A 141 -2.55 9.24 18.19
CA CYS A 141 -1.83 9.16 16.92
C CYS A 141 -1.40 10.57 16.46
N ASN A 142 -0.53 11.17 17.27
CA ASN A 142 0.09 12.46 16.95
C ASN A 142 1.18 12.25 15.90
N LYS A 143 1.35 13.23 15.03
CA LYS A 143 2.34 13.21 13.96
C LYS A 143 3.76 13.33 14.54
N ALA A 144 4.63 12.39 14.20
CA ALA A 144 6.05 12.40 14.50
C ALA A 144 6.87 12.53 13.21
N ASP A 145 7.93 11.72 13.04
CA ASP A 145 8.81 11.77 11.87
C ASP A 145 8.11 11.31 10.58
N ALA A 146 8.50 11.92 9.45
CA ALA A 146 8.02 11.52 8.13
C ALA A 146 8.64 10.17 7.73
N LEU A 147 7.83 9.14 7.50
CA LEU A 147 8.30 7.82 7.07
C LEU A 147 8.40 7.74 5.54
N PHE A 148 7.33 8.10 4.84
CA PHE A 148 7.23 7.98 3.39
C PHE A 148 6.71 9.23 2.71
N GLN A 149 7.13 9.42 1.47
CA GLN A 149 6.51 10.33 0.52
C GLN A 149 5.96 9.52 -0.66
N VAL A 150 4.67 9.67 -0.94
CA VAL A 150 3.96 9.00 -2.03
C VAL A 150 3.92 9.93 -3.24
N GLN A 151 4.29 9.41 -4.40
CA GLN A 151 4.17 10.08 -5.69
C GLN A 151 3.18 9.31 -6.57
N GLY A 152 2.15 9.99 -7.08
CA GLY A 152 1.01 9.37 -7.75
C GLY A 152 -0.08 8.91 -6.76
N ASP A 153 -1.19 8.39 -7.28
CA ASP A 153 -2.28 7.91 -6.43
C ASP A 153 -2.06 6.45 -6.09
N ILE A 154 -2.01 6.15 -4.79
CA ILE A 154 -1.88 4.80 -4.26
C ILE A 154 -3.25 4.31 -3.74
N PRO A 155 -3.71 3.12 -4.15
CA PRO A 155 -4.90 2.52 -3.55
C PRO A 155 -4.70 2.31 -2.04
N MET A 156 -5.74 2.61 -1.23
CA MET A 156 -5.64 2.50 0.22
C MET A 156 -5.25 1.09 0.69
N ILE A 157 -5.74 0.04 0.03
CA ILE A 157 -5.34 -1.34 0.33
C ILE A 157 -3.83 -1.57 0.15
N ALA A 158 -3.23 -0.99 -0.88
CA ALA A 158 -1.80 -1.11 -1.13
C ALA A 158 -1.00 -0.34 -0.08
N LEU A 159 -1.44 0.88 0.26
CA LEU A 159 -0.83 1.68 1.31
C LEU A 159 -0.92 0.98 2.67
N MET A 160 -2.09 0.48 3.06
CA MET A 160 -2.30 -0.25 4.31
C MET A 160 -1.46 -1.53 4.36
N ALA A 161 -1.33 -2.27 3.25
CA ALA A 161 -0.48 -3.44 3.20
C ALA A 161 1.00 -3.10 3.38
N ILE A 162 1.50 -2.04 2.74
CA ILE A 162 2.86 -1.53 2.97
C ILE A 162 3.02 -1.22 4.45
N LEU A 163 2.17 -0.36 5.02
CA LEU A 163 2.27 0.05 6.42
C LEU A 163 2.10 -1.10 7.41
N GLY A 164 1.31 -2.13 7.07
CA GLY A 164 1.15 -3.34 7.88
C GLY A 164 2.40 -4.20 7.98
N THR A 165 3.44 -3.92 7.18
CA THR A 165 4.76 -4.57 7.30
C THR A 165 5.77 -3.82 8.16
N TRP A 166 5.44 -2.60 8.62
CA TRP A 166 6.31 -1.71 9.41
C TRP A 166 5.96 -1.73 10.89
#